data_AF-J4XBE8-F1
#
_entry.id   AF-J4XBE8-F1
#
_cell.length_a   1.000
_cell.length_b   1.000
_cell.length_c   1.000
_cell.angle_alpha   90.00
_cell.angle_beta   90.00
_cell.angle_gamma   90.00
#
_symmetry.space_group_name_H-M   'P 1'
#
loop_
_entity.id
_entity.type
_entity.pdbx_description
1 polymer ?
#
loop_
_entity_poly.entity_id
_entity_poly.type
_entity_poly.pdbx_seq_one_letter_code
_entity_poly.pdbx_strand_id
1 'polypeptide(L)'
;MDFLTSKFLSIFGFGLAAFAGILCLNLFLENSKLESVNSLLNSELEACNEKQERLTKDYVTSSNNLNACNARIALQNEAIKSAQVKTEVKESPAAAKIKKIYIENKSCEAELKAYKELFE
;
A
#
# COMPACT_ATOMS: atom_id res chain seq x y z
N MET A 1 -39.63 77.61 14.66
CA MET A 1 -38.51 76.76 14.22
C MET A 1 -38.68 75.30 14.65
N ASP A 2 -39.58 74.99 15.60
CA ASP A 2 -39.70 73.66 16.21
C ASP A 2 -40.34 72.56 15.33
N PHE A 3 -41.16 72.93 14.34
CA PHE A 3 -41.78 71.97 13.42
C PHE A 3 -40.79 71.40 12.38
N LEU A 4 -39.88 72.24 11.89
CA LEU A 4 -38.87 71.80 10.93
C LEU A 4 -37.81 70.95 11.62
N THR A 5 -37.31 71.38 12.78
CA THR A 5 -36.32 70.61 13.56
C THR A 5 -36.86 69.25 14.00
N SER A 6 -38.12 69.13 14.43
CA SER A 6 -38.72 67.84 14.79
C SER A 6 -38.89 66.89 13.59
N LYS A 7 -39.27 67.39 12.41
CA LYS A 7 -39.33 66.58 11.18
C LYS A 7 -37.94 66.12 10.71
N PHE A 8 -36.94 67.00 10.75
CA PHE A 8 -35.57 66.63 10.41
C PHE A 8 -35.02 65.59 11.40
N LEU A 9 -35.19 65.79 12.71
CA LEU A 9 -34.74 64.83 13.73
C LEU A 9 -35.41 63.46 13.55
N SER A 10 -36.69 63.43 13.19
CA SER A 10 -37.41 62.19 12.86
C SER A 10 -36.84 61.50 11.62
N ILE A 11 -36.65 62.22 10.50
CA ILE A 11 -36.11 61.65 9.25
C ILE A 11 -34.68 61.15 9.43
N PHE A 12 -33.82 61.92 10.10
CA PHE A 12 -32.45 61.49 10.43
C PHE A 12 -32.43 60.30 11.39
N GLY A 13 -33.34 60.26 12.38
CA GLY A 13 -33.50 59.12 13.27
C GLY A 13 -33.92 57.83 12.56
N PHE A 14 -34.90 57.91 11.65
CA PHE A 14 -35.31 56.77 10.82
C PHE A 14 -34.21 56.33 9.85
N GLY A 15 -33.48 57.28 9.25
CA GLY A 15 -32.35 56.99 8.39
C GLY A 15 -31.26 56.19 9.12
N LEU A 16 -30.83 56.67 10.29
CA LEU A 16 -29.83 55.98 11.12
C LEU A 16 -30.28 54.59 11.55
N ALA A 17 -31.55 54.42 11.93
CA ALA A 17 -32.11 53.11 12.29
C ALA A 17 -32.10 52.14 11.09
N ALA A 18 -32.44 52.60 9.89
CA ALA A 18 -32.39 51.79 8.68
C ALA A 18 -30.95 51.38 8.33
N PHE A 19 -29.99 52.31 8.42
CA PHE A 19 -28.56 51.99 8.22
C PHE A 19 -28.04 50.96 9.24
N ALA A 20 -28.38 51.13 10.52
CA ALA A 20 -28.01 50.17 11.56
C ALA A 20 -28.64 48.79 11.29
N GLY A 21 -29.91 48.74 10.86
CA GLY A 21 -30.58 47.50 10.48
C GLY A 21 -29.90 46.77 9.32
N ILE A 22 -29.50 47.50 8.28
CA ILE A 22 -28.78 46.93 7.12
C ILE A 22 -27.41 46.39 7.55
N LEU A 23 -26.66 47.12 8.39
CA LEU A 23 -25.39 46.66 8.95
C LEU A 23 -25.55 45.36 9.76
N CYS A 24 -26.53 45.31 10.64
CA CYS A 24 -26.81 44.11 11.45
C CYS A 24 -27.20 42.91 10.58
N LEU A 25 -28.01 43.12 9.52
CA LEU A 25 -28.39 42.05 8.59
C LEU A 25 -27.17 41.49 7.83
N ASN A 26 -26.28 42.35 7.36
CA ASN A 26 -25.05 41.92 6.68
C ASN A 26 -24.14 41.13 7.63
N LEU A 27 -23.94 41.61 8.86
CA LEU A 27 -23.15 40.91 9.88
C LEU A 27 -23.74 39.54 10.23
N PHE A 28 -25.07 39.46 10.36
CA PHE A 28 -25.76 38.19 10.62
C PHE A 28 -25.59 37.20 9.45
N LEU A 29 -25.70 37.69 8.21
CA LEU A 29 -25.51 36.86 7.03
C LEU A 29 -24.07 36.35 6.90
N GLU A 30 -23.07 37.18 7.20
CA GLU A 30 -21.67 36.75 7.22
C GLU A 30 -21.39 35.76 8.34
N ASN A 31 -21.92 36.00 9.53
CA ASN A 31 -21.74 35.11 10.67
C ASN A 31 -22.35 33.73 10.42
N SER A 32 -23.57 33.66 9.85
CA SER A 32 -24.22 32.39 9.51
C SER A 32 -23.47 31.63 8.40
N LYS A 33 -22.89 32.33 7.41
CA LYS A 33 -22.02 31.70 6.41
C LYS A 33 -20.75 31.13 7.05
N LEU A 34 -20.14 31.88 7.97
CA LEU A 34 -18.93 31.45 8.66
C LEU A 34 -19.18 30.21 9.53
N GLU A 35 -20.31 30.18 10.25
CA GLU A 35 -20.74 29.04 11.06
C GLU A 35 -20.96 27.79 10.21
N SER A 36 -21.61 27.93 9.06
CA SER A 36 -21.82 26.84 8.10
C SER A 36 -20.50 26.27 7.57
N VAL A 37 -19.58 27.14 7.13
CA VAL A 37 -18.25 26.71 6.65
C VAL A 37 -17.45 26.04 7.76
N ASN A 38 -17.50 26.58 8.99
CA ASN A 38 -16.81 26.01 10.13
C ASN A 38 -17.36 24.62 10.49
N SER A 39 -18.68 24.45 10.48
CA SER A 39 -19.33 23.16 10.68
C SER A 39 -18.92 22.12 9.63
N LEU A 40 -18.94 22.52 8.34
CA LEU A 40 -18.49 21.65 7.25
C LEU A 40 -17.02 21.26 7.41
N LEU A 41 -16.15 22.22 7.71
CA LEU A 41 -14.72 21.98 7.85
C LEU A 41 -14.42 21.06 9.05
N ASN A 42 -15.14 21.20 10.16
CA ASN A 42 -15.02 20.30 11.30
C ASN A 42 -15.47 18.89 10.95
N SER A 43 -16.59 18.74 10.23
CA SER A 43 -17.06 17.42 9.78
C SER A 43 -16.06 16.75 8.82
N GLU A 44 -15.48 17.50 7.89
CA GLU A 44 -14.45 16.99 6.99
C GLU A 44 -13.17 16.59 7.75
N LEU A 45 -12.77 17.39 8.75
CA LEU A 45 -11.63 17.10 9.61
C LEU A 45 -11.83 15.82 10.43
N GLU A 46 -13.02 15.65 11.03
CA GLU A 46 -13.39 14.43 11.75
C GLU A 46 -13.34 13.21 10.82
N ALA A 47 -13.97 13.29 9.64
CA ALA A 47 -13.95 12.22 8.66
C ALA A 47 -12.54 11.90 8.15
N CYS A 48 -11.67 12.90 8.04
CA CYS A 48 -10.26 12.73 7.67
C CYS A 48 -9.49 11.99 8.78
N ASN A 49 -9.68 12.41 10.04
CA ASN A 49 -9.06 11.79 11.21
C ASN A 49 -9.49 10.33 11.38
N GLU A 50 -10.79 10.03 11.24
CA GLU A 50 -11.30 8.65 11.28
C GLU A 50 -10.69 7.77 10.18
N LYS A 51 -10.57 8.31 8.95
CA LYS A 51 -9.91 7.60 7.85
C LYS A 51 -8.44 7.36 8.15
N GLN A 52 -7.74 8.34 8.71
CA GLN A 52 -6.33 8.20 9.08
C GLN A 52 -6.14 7.16 10.17
N GLU A 53 -6.98 7.14 11.19
CA GLU A 53 -6.94 6.12 12.25
C GLU A 53 -7.16 4.72 11.68
N ARG A 54 -8.19 4.57 10.83
CA ARG A 54 -8.48 3.29 10.16
C ARG A 54 -7.31 2.82 9.30
N LEU A 55 -6.76 3.69 8.46
CA LEU A 55 -5.61 3.35 7.60
C LEU A 55 -4.39 2.99 8.43
N THR A 56 -4.16 3.66 9.55
CA THR A 56 -3.06 3.34 10.47
C THR A 56 -3.23 1.94 11.07
N LYS A 57 -4.46 1.60 11.49
CA LYS A 57 -4.78 0.27 12.02
C LYS A 57 -4.62 -0.83 10.97
N ASP A 58 -5.11 -0.58 9.76
CA ASP A 58 -5.01 -1.51 8.62
C ASP A 58 -3.54 -1.73 8.24
N TYR A 59 -2.73 -0.66 8.23
CA TYR A 59 -1.29 -0.73 7.99
C TYR A 59 -0.57 -1.60 9.03
N VAL A 60 -0.79 -1.34 10.32
CA VAL A 60 -0.18 -2.13 11.40
C VAL A 60 -0.58 -3.61 11.31
N THR A 61 -1.86 -3.88 11.04
CA THR A 61 -2.38 -5.24 10.87
C THR A 61 -1.70 -5.94 9.69
N SER A 62 -1.63 -5.28 8.53
CA SER A 62 -0.97 -5.81 7.34
C SER A 62 0.52 -6.08 7.57
N SER A 63 1.22 -5.14 8.22
CA SER A 63 2.63 -5.28 8.58
C SER A 63 2.88 -6.49 9.50
N ASN A 64 2.06 -6.66 10.53
CA ASN A 64 2.15 -7.80 11.44
C ASN A 64 1.90 -9.14 10.71
N ASN A 65 0.91 -9.18 9.82
CA ASN A 65 0.61 -10.37 9.02
C ASN A 65 1.76 -10.72 8.07
N LEU A 66 2.36 -9.72 7.42
CA LEU A 66 3.53 -9.90 6.56
C LEU A 66 4.72 -10.45 7.34
N ASN A 67 4.99 -9.90 8.53
CA ASN A 67 6.07 -10.38 9.41
C ASN A 67 5.84 -11.83 9.84
N ALA A 68 4.62 -12.19 10.22
CA ALA A 68 4.26 -13.57 10.56
C ALA A 68 4.42 -14.52 9.37
N CYS A 69 4.05 -14.09 8.16
CA CYS A 69 4.23 -14.85 6.93
C CYS A 69 5.72 -15.08 6.63
N ASN A 70 6.53 -14.01 6.69
CA ASN A 70 7.97 -14.09 6.46
C ASN A 70 8.67 -15.03 7.45
N ALA A 71 8.27 -15.00 8.72
CA ALA A 71 8.78 -15.95 9.72
C ALA A 71 8.45 -17.40 9.36
N ARG A 72 7.23 -17.68 8.89
CA ARG A 72 6.83 -19.01 8.44
C ARG A 72 7.60 -19.46 7.19
N ILE A 73 7.80 -18.57 6.22
CA ILE A 73 8.60 -18.85 5.02
C ILE A 73 10.05 -19.17 5.42
N ALA A 74 10.64 -18.42 6.36
CA ALA A 74 11.98 -18.69 6.84
C ALA A 74 12.09 -20.10 7.47
N LEU A 75 11.15 -20.47 8.33
CA LEU A 75 11.08 -21.81 8.93
C LEU A 75 10.91 -22.90 7.87
N GLN A 76 10.05 -22.70 6.87
CA GLN A 76 9.87 -23.65 5.77
C GLN A 76 11.15 -23.81 4.95
N ASN A 77 11.84 -22.71 4.64
CA ASN A 77 13.09 -22.75 3.88
C ASN A 77 14.20 -23.47 4.66
N GLU A 78 14.26 -23.30 5.98
CA GLU A 78 15.18 -24.05 6.83
C GLU A 78 14.84 -25.54 6.84
N ALA A 79 13.56 -25.89 6.99
CA ALA A 79 13.10 -27.27 6.93
C ALA A 79 13.43 -27.92 5.58
N ILE A 80 13.20 -27.24 4.46
CA ILE A 80 13.56 -27.71 3.11
C ILE A 80 15.06 -27.96 3.00
N LYS A 81 15.90 -27.04 3.48
CA LYS A 81 17.36 -27.21 3.49
C LYS A 81 17.79 -28.42 4.33
N SER A 82 17.16 -28.62 5.49
CA SER A 82 17.46 -29.76 6.36
C SER A 82 17.03 -31.11 5.77
N ALA A 83 15.91 -31.12 5.05
CA ALA A 83 15.38 -32.29 4.35
C ALA A 83 16.06 -32.54 2.99
N GLN A 84 16.88 -31.61 2.52
CA GLN A 84 17.60 -31.74 1.26
C GLN A 84 18.63 -32.86 1.39
N VAL A 85 18.29 -34.03 0.87
CA VAL A 85 19.24 -35.11 0.69
C VAL A 85 20.28 -34.63 -0.31
N LYS A 86 21.55 -34.53 0.12
CA LYS A 86 22.68 -34.37 -0.82
C LYS A 86 22.75 -35.64 -1.66
N THR A 87 22.09 -35.62 -2.80
CA THR A 87 22.38 -36.56 -3.87
C THR A 87 23.74 -36.18 -4.41
N GLU A 88 24.79 -36.72 -3.81
CA GLU A 88 25.95 -37.06 -4.62
C GLU A 88 25.39 -37.97 -5.71
N VAL A 89 25.28 -37.43 -6.93
CA VAL A 89 25.03 -38.24 -8.11
C VAL A 89 26.27 -39.11 -8.24
N LYS A 90 26.27 -40.22 -7.49
CA LYS A 90 27.27 -41.25 -7.63
C LYS A 90 27.08 -41.73 -9.05
N GLU A 91 28.01 -41.38 -9.93
CA GLU A 91 27.93 -41.80 -11.31
C GLU A 91 27.66 -43.29 -11.32
N SER A 92 26.58 -43.68 -12.00
CA SER A 92 26.25 -45.08 -12.16
C SER A 92 27.52 -45.82 -12.62
N PRO A 93 27.85 -46.99 -12.05
CA PRO A 93 28.99 -47.77 -12.52
C PRO A 93 28.97 -47.98 -14.05
N ALA A 94 27.78 -48.02 -14.65
CA ALA A 94 27.60 -48.05 -16.10
C ALA A 94 28.04 -46.75 -16.80
N ALA A 95 27.72 -45.58 -16.26
CA ALA A 95 28.15 -44.29 -16.80
C ALA A 95 29.68 -44.12 -16.71
N ALA A 96 30.29 -44.57 -15.61
CA ALA A 96 31.73 -44.60 -15.44
C ALA A 96 32.42 -45.61 -16.39
N LYS A 97 31.80 -46.78 -16.65
CA LYS A 97 32.26 -47.74 -17.67
C LYS A 97 32.23 -47.13 -19.08
N ILE A 98 31.13 -46.48 -19.46
CA ILE A 98 30.97 -45.85 -20.79
C ILE A 98 32.04 -44.77 -21.04
N LYS A 99 32.37 -43.95 -20.03
CA LYS A 99 33.42 -42.93 -20.15
C LYS A 99 34.83 -43.48 -20.37
N LYS A 100 35.10 -44.71 -19.92
CA LYS A 100 36.42 -45.36 -20.07
C LYS A 100 36.61 -46.02 -21.42
N ILE A 101 35.53 -46.24 -22.17
CA ILE A 101 35.61 -46.85 -23.49
C ILE A 101 35.99 -45.76 -24.48
N TYR A 102 37.27 -45.74 -24.80
CA TYR A 102 37.85 -44.89 -25.82
C TYR A 102 38.08 -45.72 -27.09
N ILE A 103 37.40 -45.38 -28.17
CA ILE A 103 37.58 -46.01 -29.48
C ILE A 103 38.58 -45.14 -30.26
N GLU A 104 39.86 -45.48 -30.15
CA GLU A 104 40.96 -44.75 -30.79
C GLU A 104 40.99 -44.96 -32.33
N ASN A 105 40.47 -46.10 -32.81
CA ASN A 105 40.38 -46.45 -34.23
C ASN A 105 38.95 -46.85 -34.61
N LYS A 106 38.33 -46.17 -35.57
CA LYS A 106 36.93 -46.35 -36.00
C LYS A 106 36.70 -47.50 -36.99
N SER A 107 37.55 -48.53 -36.96
CA SER A 107 37.29 -49.72 -37.76
C SER A 107 36.12 -50.50 -37.17
N CYS A 108 35.31 -51.16 -38.02
CA CYS A 108 34.15 -51.94 -37.54
C CYS A 108 34.52 -52.99 -36.48
N GLU A 109 35.72 -53.56 -36.56
CA GLU A 109 36.19 -54.56 -35.60
C GLU A 109 36.53 -53.96 -34.23
N ALA A 110 37.14 -52.78 -34.22
CA ALA A 110 37.44 -52.05 -32.99
C ALA A 110 36.15 -51.54 -32.31
N GLU A 111 35.19 -51.07 -33.09
CA GLU A 111 33.86 -50.68 -32.56
C GLU A 111 33.13 -51.88 -31.98
N LEU A 112 33.09 -53.02 -32.69
CA LEU A 112 32.42 -54.23 -32.21
C LEU A 112 33.02 -54.75 -30.90
N LYS A 113 34.36 -54.67 -30.76
CA LYS A 113 35.05 -55.06 -29.52
C LYS A 113 34.68 -54.13 -28.36
N ALA A 114 34.71 -52.82 -28.58
CA ALA A 114 34.32 -51.83 -27.58
C ALA A 114 32.85 -51.98 -27.14
N TYR A 115 31.95 -52.32 -28.07
CA TYR A 115 30.56 -52.61 -27.75
C TYR A 115 30.39 -53.87 -26.89
N LYS A 116 31.19 -54.93 -27.11
CA LYS A 116 31.11 -56.15 -26.28
C LYS A 116 31.57 -55.90 -24.84
N GLU A 117 32.63 -55.11 -24.65
CA GLU A 117 33.16 -54.73 -23.34
C GLU A 117 32.17 -53.91 -22.49
N LEU A 118 31.13 -53.31 -23.09
CA LEU A 118 30.04 -52.63 -22.37
C LEU A 118 29.07 -53.59 -21.66
N PHE A 119 28.93 -54.82 -22.14
CA PHE A 119 27.89 -55.76 -21.72
C PHE A 119 28.42 -56.98 -20.94
N GLU A 120 29.74 -57.05 -20.71
CA GLU A 120 30.39 -57.95 -19.73
C GLU A 120 30.57 -57.26 -18.35
#